data_AF-A0A4U5W651-F1
#
_entry.id   AF-A0A4U5W651-F1
#
_cell.length_a   1.000
_cell.length_b   1.000
_cell.length_c   1.000
_cell.angle_alpha   90.00
_cell.angle_beta   90.00
_cell.angle_gamma   90.00
#
_symmetry.space_group_name_H-M   'P 1'
#
loop_
_entity.id
_entity.type
_entity.pdbx_description
1 polymer ?
#
loop_
_entity_poly.entity_id
_entity_poly.type
_entity_poly.pdbx_seq_one_letter_code
_entity_poly.pdbx_strand_id
1 'polypeptide(L)'
;MTTIGVEEEYLLLDPATGLPVPLGDKVRATAGLGNLVADREVQCELLQAQIEAATPVCGTLDEVGGHLLRLRHALAAAAETHGCRIAPCATPPLRRPDPVAVTDQARYRAMLAQAPQLVAEHLVNGMHVHVGVPGRESGVHVLNRIRVWLPTLTALSANSPLWDGQDTGFASWRTVVFSRWPVSGPPPRFAGVADHERRVRHLLDAGLISDTGQVYWQARLSERYPTVEVRCCDVQLGVDDAVMLAGLVRGLVETALAEAAHGVPVPECAQELLQASMWHAARHGLGGTLVAPAGGQRPAGEVVDALLRHVAPALEASGDDRTVTALLRRLRRHGTGAERQRAALGEGGIAAVTGLILSRSTMP
;
A
#
# COMPACT_ATOMS: atom_id res chain seq x y z
N MET A 1 22.87 -8.51 0.83
CA MET A 1 21.57 -8.80 0.21
C MET A 1 20.54 -7.91 0.88
N THR A 2 19.73 -7.21 0.10
CA THR A 2 18.74 -6.26 0.61
C THR A 2 17.51 -7.01 1.12
N THR A 3 17.11 -6.75 2.35
CA THR A 3 15.96 -7.40 2.98
C THR A 3 14.65 -6.67 2.69
N ILE A 4 13.54 -7.41 2.73
CA ILE A 4 12.18 -6.90 2.49
C ILE A 4 11.29 -7.26 3.68
N GLY A 5 10.36 -6.38 4.05
CA GLY A 5 9.19 -6.71 4.86
C GLY A 5 7.94 -6.17 4.18
N VAL A 6 6.81 -6.88 4.28
CA VAL A 6 5.53 -6.46 3.71
C VAL A 6 4.47 -6.40 4.79
N GLU A 7 3.74 -5.30 4.85
CA GLU A 7 2.54 -5.13 5.67
C GLU A 7 1.33 -5.08 4.75
N GLU A 8 0.25 -5.78 5.10
CA GLU A 8 -1.04 -5.70 4.43
C GLU A 8 -2.15 -5.45 5.44
N GLU A 9 -2.98 -4.45 5.14
CA GLU A 9 -4.19 -4.14 5.90
C GLU A 9 -5.41 -4.76 5.21
N TYR A 10 -6.35 -5.31 5.96
CA TYR A 10 -7.57 -5.92 5.43
C TYR A 10 -8.81 -5.39 6.12
N LEU A 11 -9.91 -5.31 5.37
CA LEU A 11 -11.25 -5.12 5.94
C LEU A 11 -11.77 -6.42 6.50
N LEU A 12 -12.59 -6.32 7.55
CA LEU A 12 -13.44 -7.39 8.04
C LEU A 12 -14.87 -7.13 7.57
N LEU A 13 -15.39 -8.00 6.72
CA LEU A 13 -16.74 -7.88 6.17
C LEU A 13 -17.64 -9.00 6.67
N ASP A 14 -18.91 -8.68 6.85
CA ASP A 14 -19.98 -9.67 6.97
C ASP A 14 -20.18 -10.36 5.62
N PRO A 15 -20.07 -11.70 5.53
CA PRO A 15 -20.17 -12.42 4.27
C PRO A 15 -21.57 -12.39 3.64
N ALA A 16 -22.63 -12.15 4.41
CA ALA A 16 -24.00 -12.07 3.90
C ALA A 16 -24.33 -10.68 3.35
N THR A 17 -23.85 -9.62 4.00
CA THR A 17 -24.20 -8.23 3.65
C THR A 17 -23.11 -7.49 2.88
N GLY A 18 -21.85 -7.94 2.97
CA GLY A 18 -20.68 -7.25 2.43
C GLY A 18 -20.31 -5.97 3.19
N LEU A 19 -20.94 -5.71 4.34
CA LEU A 19 -20.70 -4.52 5.15
C LEU A 19 -19.51 -4.71 6.11
N PRO A 20 -18.72 -3.66 6.37
CA PRO A 20 -17.68 -3.69 7.40
C PRO A 20 -18.23 -4.04 8.79
N VAL A 21 -17.50 -4.85 9.55
CA VAL A 21 -17.87 -5.27 10.92
C VAL A 21 -16.75 -4.99 11.92
N PRO A 22 -17.05 -4.41 13.10
CA PRO A 22 -16.05 -4.00 14.08
C PRO A 22 -15.54 -5.18 14.93
N LEU A 23 -14.83 -6.12 14.31
CA LEU A 23 -14.36 -7.36 14.95
C LEU A 23 -12.82 -7.49 15.03
N GLY A 24 -12.07 -6.44 14.70
CA GLY A 24 -10.60 -6.42 14.61
C GLY A 24 -9.90 -6.97 15.85
N ASP A 25 -10.27 -6.49 17.05
CA ASP A 25 -9.67 -6.97 18.30
C ASP A 25 -9.91 -8.46 18.55
N LYS A 26 -11.11 -8.97 18.20
CA LYS A 26 -11.48 -10.38 18.38
C LYS A 26 -10.72 -11.27 17.40
N VAL A 27 -10.65 -10.86 16.14
CA VAL A 27 -9.92 -11.59 15.09
C VAL A 27 -8.42 -11.61 15.41
N ARG A 28 -7.83 -10.48 15.82
CA ARG A 28 -6.43 -10.42 16.27
C ARG A 28 -6.17 -11.38 17.43
N ALA A 29 -7.02 -11.35 18.46
CA ALA A 29 -6.86 -12.22 19.63
C ALA A 29 -6.89 -13.71 19.25
N THR A 30 -7.84 -14.12 18.39
CA THR A 30 -7.91 -15.51 17.92
C THR A 30 -6.73 -15.89 17.03
N ALA A 31 -6.29 -15.01 16.14
CA ALA A 31 -5.14 -15.25 15.27
C ALA A 31 -3.84 -15.44 16.09
N GLY A 32 -3.63 -14.60 17.11
CA GLY A 32 -2.46 -14.68 17.99
C GLY A 32 -2.44 -15.87 18.94
N LEU A 33 -3.57 -16.56 19.13
CA LEU A 33 -3.64 -17.85 19.85
C LEU A 33 -3.29 -19.03 18.94
N GLY A 34 -3.23 -18.82 17.62
CA GLY A 34 -2.91 -19.87 16.65
C GLY A 34 -1.40 -20.09 16.48
N ASN A 35 -1.00 -21.31 16.11
CA ASN A 35 0.41 -21.65 15.87
C ASN A 35 0.99 -21.07 14.57
N LEU A 36 0.17 -20.39 13.77
CA LEU A 36 0.54 -19.88 12.45
C LEU A 36 0.99 -18.42 12.47
N VAL A 37 0.87 -17.72 13.61
CA VAL A 37 1.18 -16.29 13.73
C VAL A 37 2.16 -16.12 14.89
N ALA A 38 3.26 -15.42 14.66
CA ALA A 38 4.20 -15.03 15.69
C ALA A 38 3.78 -13.71 16.37
N ASP A 39 4.33 -13.46 17.55
CA ASP A 39 4.07 -12.22 18.28
C ASP A 39 4.33 -10.98 17.40
N ARG A 40 3.36 -10.07 17.35
CA ARG A 40 3.37 -8.79 16.61
C ARG A 40 3.24 -8.90 15.08
N GLU A 41 3.08 -10.08 14.50
CA GLU A 41 2.75 -10.21 13.08
C GLU A 41 1.33 -9.75 12.75
N VAL A 42 0.42 -9.69 13.74
CA VAL A 42 -0.94 -9.21 13.56
C VAL A 42 -1.23 -8.08 14.54
N GLN A 43 -1.74 -6.96 14.02
CA GLN A 43 -2.03 -5.75 14.77
C GLN A 43 -3.44 -5.24 14.50
N CYS A 44 -3.98 -4.45 15.43
CA CYS A 44 -5.22 -3.73 15.16
C CYS A 44 -4.93 -2.46 14.40
N GLU A 45 -5.91 -2.02 13.62
CA GLU A 45 -5.85 -0.75 12.92
C GLU A 45 -6.76 0.33 13.52
N LEU A 46 -6.71 1.55 12.96
CA LEU A 46 -7.48 2.71 13.44
C LEU A 46 -8.96 2.38 13.69
N LEU A 47 -9.64 1.75 12.74
CA LEU A 47 -11.03 1.35 12.86
C LEU A 47 -11.13 -0.14 13.16
N GLN A 48 -12.06 -0.52 14.04
CA GLN A 48 -12.25 -1.91 14.44
C GLN A 48 -12.72 -2.85 13.32
N ALA A 49 -13.00 -2.34 12.12
CA ALA A 49 -13.28 -3.15 10.94
C ALA A 49 -12.03 -3.45 10.10
N GLN A 50 -10.85 -3.15 10.62
CA GLN A 50 -9.58 -3.35 9.93
C GLN A 50 -8.62 -4.18 10.78
N ILE A 51 -7.75 -4.91 10.11
CA ILE A 51 -6.69 -5.71 10.73
C ILE A 51 -5.44 -5.65 9.85
N GLU A 52 -4.28 -5.54 10.48
CA GLU A 52 -2.99 -5.48 9.79
C GLU A 52 -2.23 -6.79 10.01
N ALA A 53 -1.59 -7.29 8.95
CA ALA A 53 -0.61 -8.37 9.01
C ALA A 53 0.75 -7.88 8.50
N ALA A 54 1.83 -8.26 9.17
CA ALA A 54 3.20 -7.93 8.78
C ALA A 54 4.05 -9.20 8.65
N THR A 55 4.75 -9.35 7.53
CA THR A 55 5.74 -10.43 7.37
C THR A 55 6.93 -10.21 8.30
N PRO A 56 7.68 -11.27 8.65
CA PRO A 56 9.03 -11.09 9.18
C PRO A 56 9.94 -10.45 8.10
N VAL A 57 11.19 -10.20 8.49
CA VAL A 57 12.22 -9.75 7.55
C VAL A 57 12.59 -10.91 6.62
N CYS A 58 12.34 -10.74 5.33
CA CYS A 58 12.61 -11.71 4.27
C CYS A 58 13.86 -11.33 3.46
N GLY A 59 14.58 -12.34 2.95
CA GLY A 59 15.68 -12.21 1.99
C GLY A 59 15.25 -12.43 0.54
N THR A 60 14.15 -13.16 0.30
CA THR A 60 13.67 -13.52 -1.05
C THR A 60 12.19 -13.21 -1.25
N LEU A 61 11.76 -13.09 -2.52
CA LEU A 61 10.34 -12.95 -2.86
C LEU A 61 9.53 -14.21 -2.58
N ASP A 62 10.16 -15.40 -2.63
CA ASP A 62 9.51 -16.66 -2.27
C ASP A 62 9.16 -16.69 -0.78
N GLU A 63 10.05 -16.20 0.09
CA GLU A 63 9.76 -16.03 1.52
C GLU A 63 8.60 -15.05 1.74
N VAL A 64 8.61 -13.89 1.05
CA VAL A 64 7.51 -12.91 1.12
C VAL A 64 6.19 -13.58 0.74
N GLY A 65 6.14 -14.29 -0.39
CA GLY A 65 4.94 -15.00 -0.83
C GLY A 65 4.46 -16.04 0.19
N GLY A 66 5.37 -16.88 0.69
CA GLY A 66 5.05 -17.90 1.70
C GLY A 66 4.51 -17.30 3.00
N HIS A 67 5.10 -16.21 3.50
CA HIS A 67 4.62 -15.54 4.71
C HIS A 67 3.28 -14.84 4.50
N LEU A 68 3.05 -14.18 3.36
CA LEU A 68 1.76 -13.56 3.06
C LEU A 68 0.64 -14.60 2.95
N LEU A 69 0.90 -15.74 2.32
CA LEU A 69 -0.08 -16.85 2.26
C LEU A 69 -0.43 -17.38 3.64
N ARG A 70 0.58 -17.66 4.46
CA ARG A 70 0.39 -18.12 5.84
C ARG A 70 -0.42 -17.12 6.67
N LEU A 71 -0.07 -15.83 6.60
CA LEU A 71 -0.73 -14.77 7.38
C LEU A 71 -2.18 -14.55 6.93
N ARG A 72 -2.43 -14.46 5.61
CA ARG A 72 -3.80 -14.39 5.06
C ARG A 72 -4.64 -15.58 5.48
N HIS A 73 -4.08 -16.80 5.43
CA HIS A 73 -4.78 -18.01 5.86
C HIS A 73 -5.12 -17.97 7.36
N ALA A 74 -4.16 -17.62 8.21
CA ALA A 74 -4.38 -17.52 9.65
C ALA A 74 -5.45 -16.48 10.00
N LEU A 75 -5.42 -15.31 9.35
CA LEU A 75 -6.41 -14.26 9.55
C LEU A 75 -7.79 -14.65 9.01
N ALA A 76 -7.87 -15.31 7.85
CA ALA A 76 -9.13 -15.79 7.30
C ALA A 76 -9.77 -16.82 8.23
N ALA A 77 -9.00 -17.79 8.72
CA ALA A 77 -9.49 -18.79 9.68
C ALA A 77 -9.98 -18.12 10.97
N ALA A 78 -9.23 -17.16 11.52
CA ALA A 78 -9.63 -16.42 12.71
C ALA A 78 -10.91 -15.60 12.47
N ALA A 79 -11.03 -14.92 11.33
CA ALA A 79 -12.21 -14.14 10.96
C ALA A 79 -13.48 -15.01 10.87
N GLU A 80 -13.36 -16.21 10.30
CA GLU A 80 -14.46 -17.16 10.16
C GLU A 80 -15.01 -17.63 11.51
N THR A 81 -14.14 -17.81 12.52
CA THR A 81 -14.60 -18.15 13.89
C THR A 81 -15.52 -17.09 14.51
N HIS A 82 -15.42 -15.84 14.05
CA HIS A 82 -16.24 -14.72 14.51
C HIS A 82 -17.35 -14.35 13.52
N GLY A 83 -17.60 -15.19 12.50
CA GLY A 83 -18.66 -15.00 11.52
C GLY A 83 -18.40 -13.89 10.50
N CYS A 84 -17.15 -13.51 10.28
CA CYS A 84 -16.75 -12.51 9.29
C CYS A 84 -15.67 -13.06 8.35
N ARG A 85 -15.28 -12.26 7.35
CA ARG A 85 -14.24 -12.62 6.37
C ARG A 85 -13.27 -11.46 6.19
N ILE A 86 -11.99 -11.76 6.02
CA ILE A 86 -11.04 -10.74 5.57
C ILE A 86 -11.34 -10.39 4.10
N ALA A 87 -11.16 -9.14 3.75
CA ALA A 87 -11.39 -8.61 2.42
C ALA A 87 -10.14 -7.86 1.94
N PRO A 88 -9.39 -8.42 0.97
CA PRO A 88 -8.18 -7.79 0.42
C PRO A 88 -8.54 -6.72 -0.62
N CYS A 89 -9.25 -5.68 -0.19
CA CYS A 89 -9.56 -4.49 -0.98
C CYS A 89 -9.21 -3.22 -0.22
N ALA A 90 -8.75 -2.20 -0.95
CA ALA A 90 -8.25 -0.98 -0.32
C ALA A 90 -9.36 -0.05 0.16
N THR A 91 -10.61 -0.25 -0.25
CA THR A 91 -11.81 0.41 0.27
C THR A 91 -12.98 -0.57 0.31
N PRO A 92 -13.94 -0.42 1.24
CA PRO A 92 -15.09 -1.30 1.27
C PRO A 92 -16.01 -0.99 0.07
N PRO A 93 -16.51 -2.01 -0.66
CA PRO A 93 -17.48 -1.80 -1.73
C PRO A 93 -18.77 -1.13 -1.24
N LEU A 94 -19.19 -1.42 -0.01
CA LEU A 94 -20.39 -0.91 0.64
C LEU A 94 -20.04 -0.25 1.98
N ARG A 95 -20.76 0.81 2.35
CA ARG A 95 -20.56 1.51 3.62
C ARG A 95 -21.73 1.26 4.57
N ARG A 96 -21.45 1.23 5.87
CA ARG A 96 -22.50 1.31 6.90
C ARG A 96 -23.07 2.73 6.96
N PRO A 97 -24.34 2.90 7.35
CA PRO A 97 -24.90 4.22 7.66
C PRO A 97 -24.13 4.92 8.80
N ASP A 98 -23.79 4.16 9.84
CA ASP A 98 -23.06 4.67 11.01
C ASP A 98 -21.54 4.45 10.86
N PRO A 99 -20.70 5.36 11.39
CA PRO A 99 -19.26 5.16 11.45
C PRO A 99 -18.88 3.88 12.21
N VAL A 100 -17.83 3.22 11.73
CA VAL A 100 -17.23 2.08 12.44
C VAL A 100 -16.54 2.59 13.71
N ALA A 101 -16.63 1.82 14.79
CA ALA A 101 -15.98 2.13 16.06
C ALA A 101 -14.44 2.22 15.90
N VAL A 102 -13.84 3.21 16.56
CA VAL A 102 -12.39 3.40 16.62
C VAL A 102 -11.80 2.42 17.63
N THR A 103 -10.64 1.85 17.31
CA THR A 103 -9.91 0.95 18.21
C THR A 103 -9.49 1.69 19.48
N ASP A 104 -9.62 1.05 20.64
CA ASP A 104 -9.43 1.69 21.95
C ASP A 104 -7.95 1.93 22.31
N GLN A 105 -7.29 2.80 21.54
CA GLN A 105 -5.93 3.26 21.79
C GLN A 105 -5.89 4.77 21.87
N ALA A 106 -5.05 5.30 22.77
CA ALA A 106 -4.96 6.73 23.03
C ALA A 106 -4.68 7.56 21.75
N ARG A 107 -3.77 7.09 20.89
CA ARG A 107 -3.45 7.69 19.60
C ARG A 107 -4.67 7.81 18.69
N TYR A 108 -5.43 6.73 18.56
CA TYR A 108 -6.60 6.68 17.67
C TYR A 108 -7.76 7.54 18.20
N ARG A 109 -7.98 7.58 19.52
CA ARG A 109 -8.94 8.52 20.13
C ARG A 109 -8.54 9.98 19.92
N ALA A 110 -7.25 10.29 19.96
CA ALA A 110 -6.76 11.64 19.65
C ALA A 110 -7.00 12.01 18.18
N MET A 111 -6.75 11.08 17.24
CA MET A 111 -7.07 11.29 15.82
C MET A 111 -8.56 11.55 15.59
N LEU A 112 -9.45 10.78 16.26
CA LEU A 112 -10.89 10.97 16.19
C LEU A 112 -11.31 12.35 16.70
N ALA A 113 -10.74 12.80 17.83
CA ALA A 113 -11.03 14.13 18.38
C ALA A 113 -10.58 15.26 17.45
N GLN A 114 -9.47 15.09 16.75
CA GLN A 114 -8.90 16.09 15.85
C GLN A 114 -9.64 16.17 14.51
N ALA A 115 -9.99 15.03 13.91
CA ALA A 115 -10.53 14.97 12.54
C ALA A 115 -11.64 13.90 12.40
N PRO A 116 -12.80 14.08 13.05
CA PRO A 116 -13.81 13.03 13.17
C PRO A 116 -14.34 12.52 11.83
N GLN A 117 -14.56 13.43 10.86
CA GLN A 117 -15.03 13.04 9.53
C GLN A 117 -13.97 12.25 8.74
N LEU A 118 -12.69 12.63 8.86
CA LEU A 118 -11.61 11.90 8.18
C LEU A 118 -11.45 10.51 8.77
N VAL A 119 -11.56 10.37 10.10
CA VAL A 119 -11.54 9.07 10.78
C VAL A 119 -12.74 8.21 10.38
N ALA A 120 -13.95 8.77 10.34
CA ALA A 120 -15.17 8.06 9.93
C ALA A 120 -15.15 7.56 8.47
N GLU A 121 -14.26 8.13 7.65
CA GLU A 121 -14.04 7.75 6.26
C GLU A 121 -12.69 7.04 6.05
N HIS A 122 -11.94 6.74 7.11
CA HIS A 122 -10.65 6.07 7.05
C HIS A 122 -10.75 4.54 6.93
N LEU A 123 -11.75 4.04 6.21
CA LEU A 123 -11.87 2.61 5.89
C LEU A 123 -11.00 2.29 4.67
N VAL A 124 -9.71 2.60 4.77
CA VAL A 124 -8.75 2.44 3.68
C VAL A 124 -7.62 1.51 4.08
N ASN A 125 -7.20 0.63 3.16
CA ASN A 125 -6.27 -0.45 3.47
C ASN A 125 -5.12 -0.50 2.47
N GLY A 126 -3.90 -0.40 2.97
CA GLY A 126 -2.67 -0.38 2.20
C GLY A 126 -1.92 -1.70 2.12
N MET A 127 -0.97 -1.72 1.20
CA MET A 127 0.19 -2.59 1.25
C MET A 127 1.42 -1.70 1.46
N HIS A 128 2.21 -1.98 2.50
CA HIS A 128 3.47 -1.28 2.74
C HIS A 128 4.64 -2.21 2.47
N VAL A 129 5.64 -1.72 1.73
CA VAL A 129 6.86 -2.48 1.46
C VAL A 129 8.03 -1.76 2.12
N HIS A 130 8.64 -2.42 3.09
CA HIS A 130 9.87 -2.03 3.73
C HIS A 130 11.06 -2.65 2.99
N VAL A 131 12.05 -1.84 2.64
CA VAL A 131 13.31 -2.32 2.06
C VAL A 131 14.48 -1.81 2.88
N GLY A 132 15.34 -2.73 3.33
CA GLY A 132 16.52 -2.41 4.13
C GLY A 132 17.47 -1.46 3.42
N VAL A 133 17.99 -0.45 4.13
CA VAL A 133 19.01 0.48 3.62
C VAL A 133 20.17 0.60 4.61
N PRO A 134 21.41 0.91 4.15
CA PRO A 134 22.57 0.98 5.04
C PRO A 134 22.47 2.02 6.17
N GLY A 135 21.66 3.07 5.96
CA GLY A 135 21.45 4.13 6.95
C GLY A 135 20.51 5.22 6.45
N ARG A 136 20.23 6.20 7.31
CA ARG A 136 19.28 7.30 7.01
C ARG A 136 19.71 8.15 5.82
N GLU A 137 21.00 8.38 5.65
CA GLU A 137 21.54 9.13 4.52
C GLU A 137 21.26 8.43 3.19
N SER A 138 21.57 7.14 3.09
CA SER A 138 21.20 6.29 1.96
C SER A 138 19.68 6.28 1.75
N GLY A 139 18.90 6.21 2.83
CA GLY A 139 17.44 6.29 2.77
C GLY A 139 16.93 7.57 2.13
N VAL A 140 17.49 8.74 2.46
CA VAL A 140 17.10 10.00 1.82
C VAL A 140 17.49 10.03 0.34
N HIS A 141 18.66 9.50 -0.01
CA HIS A 141 19.07 9.36 -1.41
C HIS A 141 18.11 8.46 -2.22
N VAL A 142 17.62 7.39 -1.59
CA VAL A 142 16.60 6.51 -2.18
C VAL A 142 15.28 7.26 -2.32
N LEU A 143 14.74 7.86 -1.25
CA LEU A 143 13.48 8.60 -1.29
C LEU A 143 13.43 9.65 -2.41
N ASN A 144 14.51 10.43 -2.54
CA ASN A 144 14.63 11.44 -3.56
C ASN A 144 14.56 10.88 -4.99
N ARG A 145 15.05 9.66 -5.22
CA ARG A 145 15.08 9.02 -6.55
C ARG A 145 13.80 8.25 -6.86
N ILE A 146 13.24 7.53 -5.90
CA ILE A 146 12.05 6.69 -6.14
C ILE A 146 10.76 7.51 -6.25
N ARG A 147 10.73 8.76 -5.75
CA ARG A 147 9.51 9.58 -5.70
C ARG A 147 8.82 9.72 -7.06
N VAL A 148 9.56 9.78 -8.16
CA VAL A 148 9.02 9.88 -9.54
C VAL A 148 8.34 8.61 -10.04
N TRP A 149 8.57 7.47 -9.37
CA TRP A 149 7.99 6.17 -9.71
C TRP A 149 6.77 5.79 -8.85
N LEU A 150 6.50 6.54 -7.76
CA LEU A 150 5.33 6.32 -6.90
C LEU A 150 3.99 6.39 -7.66
N PRO A 151 3.79 7.29 -8.64
CA PRO A 151 2.57 7.27 -9.45
C PRO A 151 2.39 5.95 -10.19
N THR A 152 3.46 5.39 -10.76
CA THR A 152 3.42 4.11 -11.48
C THR A 152 3.09 2.95 -10.55
N LEU A 153 3.66 2.91 -9.34
CA LEU A 153 3.32 1.90 -8.32
C LEU A 153 1.85 2.03 -7.87
N THR A 154 1.34 3.24 -7.71
CA THR A 154 -0.06 3.51 -7.37
C THR A 154 -1.01 3.00 -8.46
N ALA A 155 -0.66 3.23 -9.73
CA ALA A 155 -1.45 2.74 -10.85
C ALA A 155 -1.43 1.20 -10.97
N LEU A 156 -0.26 0.58 -10.77
CA LEU A 156 -0.10 -0.88 -10.78
C LEU A 156 -0.87 -1.57 -9.65
N SER A 157 -0.89 -0.96 -8.46
CA SER A 157 -1.51 -1.52 -7.26
C SER A 157 -3.00 -1.23 -7.12
N ALA A 158 -3.57 -0.37 -7.95
CA ALA A 158 -4.94 0.13 -7.79
C ALA A 158 -5.99 -0.99 -7.56
N ASN A 159 -6.66 -0.94 -6.41
CA ASN A 159 -7.61 -1.96 -5.95
C ASN A 159 -8.75 -1.37 -5.08
N SER A 160 -9.14 -0.13 -5.35
CA SER A 160 -10.22 0.55 -4.64
C SER A 160 -11.10 1.43 -5.55
N PRO A 161 -11.80 0.86 -6.56
CA PRO A 161 -12.61 1.68 -7.45
C PRO A 161 -13.95 2.09 -6.85
N LEU A 162 -14.44 1.37 -5.84
CA LEU A 162 -15.77 1.54 -5.28
C LEU A 162 -15.78 2.26 -3.93
N TRP A 163 -16.85 3.01 -3.71
CA TRP A 163 -17.20 3.62 -2.43
C TRP A 163 -18.72 3.76 -2.35
N ASP A 164 -19.31 3.34 -1.24
CA ASP A 164 -20.76 3.46 -1.00
C ASP A 164 -21.64 2.84 -2.10
N GLY A 165 -21.24 1.67 -2.61
CA GLY A 165 -21.94 0.92 -3.64
C GLY A 165 -21.78 1.48 -5.05
N GLN A 166 -20.99 2.53 -5.26
CA GLN A 166 -20.81 3.20 -6.55
C GLN A 166 -19.35 3.17 -7.01
N ASP A 167 -19.15 3.16 -8.33
CA ASP A 167 -17.85 3.45 -8.92
C ASP A 167 -17.53 4.93 -8.70
N THR A 168 -16.42 5.19 -8.02
CA THR A 168 -15.96 6.55 -7.70
C THR A 168 -15.40 7.28 -8.92
N GLY A 169 -15.16 6.56 -10.01
CA GLY A 169 -14.36 7.01 -11.13
C GLY A 169 -12.85 6.90 -10.91
N PHE A 170 -12.36 6.56 -9.71
CA PHE A 170 -10.93 6.37 -9.44
C PHE A 170 -10.53 4.90 -9.51
N ALA A 171 -9.29 4.59 -9.87
CA ALA A 171 -8.75 3.24 -9.75
C ALA A 171 -8.29 2.96 -8.30
N SER A 172 -7.69 3.97 -7.64
CA SER A 172 -7.36 3.95 -6.22
C SER A 172 -8.09 5.09 -5.48
N TRP A 173 -9.29 4.82 -4.98
CA TRP A 173 -10.01 5.74 -4.11
C TRP A 173 -9.32 5.91 -2.76
N ARG A 174 -8.61 4.87 -2.29
CA ARG A 174 -7.76 4.96 -1.08
C ARG A 174 -6.79 6.13 -1.17
N THR A 175 -6.14 6.34 -2.31
CA THR A 175 -5.21 7.46 -2.49
C THR A 175 -5.90 8.81 -2.29
N VAL A 176 -7.13 8.96 -2.78
CA VAL A 176 -7.92 10.20 -2.62
C VAL A 176 -8.33 10.41 -1.17
N VAL A 177 -8.86 9.38 -0.51
CA VAL A 177 -9.25 9.44 0.91
C VAL A 177 -8.06 9.84 1.79
N PHE A 178 -6.91 9.21 1.56
CA PHE A 178 -5.68 9.44 2.33
C PHE A 178 -5.04 10.82 2.05
N SER A 179 -5.26 11.40 0.87
CA SER A 179 -4.72 12.72 0.49
C SER A 179 -5.25 13.89 1.33
N ARG A 180 -6.33 13.67 2.08
CA ARG A 180 -6.99 14.71 2.90
C ARG A 180 -6.30 14.96 4.25
N TRP A 181 -5.34 14.12 4.63
CA TRP A 181 -4.52 14.31 5.81
C TRP A 181 -3.42 15.37 5.57
N PRO A 182 -3.01 16.13 6.60
CA PRO A 182 -2.20 17.35 6.43
C PRO A 182 -0.81 17.13 5.83
N VAL A 183 -0.16 16.00 6.14
CA VAL A 183 1.21 15.68 5.68
C VAL A 183 1.18 14.46 4.75
N SER A 184 0.27 14.48 3.77
CA SER A 184 0.01 13.36 2.86
C SER A 184 0.53 13.61 1.43
N GLY A 185 0.73 12.52 0.69
CA GLY A 185 1.13 12.54 -0.73
C GLY A 185 2.59 12.18 -0.98
N PRO A 186 3.16 12.52 -2.14
CA PRO A 186 4.53 12.16 -2.46
C PRO A 186 5.53 12.97 -1.60
N PRO A 187 6.62 12.34 -1.10
CA PRO A 187 7.59 13.05 -0.29
C PRO A 187 8.25 14.19 -1.08
N PRO A 188 8.56 15.33 -0.42
CA PRO A 188 9.32 16.40 -1.06
C PRO A 188 10.75 15.94 -1.37
N ARG A 189 11.43 16.67 -2.26
CA ARG A 189 12.88 16.49 -2.44
C ARG A 189 13.60 17.09 -1.23
N PHE A 190 14.51 16.32 -0.66
CA PHE A 190 15.37 16.76 0.45
C PHE A 190 16.78 17.06 -0.05
N ALA A 191 17.42 18.10 0.50
CA ALA A 191 18.83 18.38 0.21
C ALA A 191 19.79 17.31 0.80
N GLY A 192 19.35 16.62 1.86
CA GLY A 192 20.08 15.57 2.55
C GLY A 192 19.38 15.19 3.85
N VAL A 193 19.98 14.29 4.64
CA VAL A 193 19.39 13.79 5.90
C VAL A 193 19.08 14.90 6.91
N ALA A 194 19.97 15.90 7.02
CA ALA A 194 19.76 17.04 7.92
C ALA A 194 18.56 17.93 7.50
N ASP A 195 18.31 18.09 6.20
CA ASP A 195 17.14 18.81 5.69
C ASP A 195 15.85 18.02 5.97
N HIS A 196 15.87 16.71 5.73
CA HIS A 196 14.75 15.82 6.07
C HIS A 196 14.39 15.93 7.55
N GLU A 197 15.36 15.73 8.45
CA GLU A 197 15.12 15.77 9.90
C GLU A 197 14.66 17.13 10.39
N ARG A 198 15.23 18.22 9.87
CA ARG A 198 14.78 19.58 10.19
C ARG A 198 13.32 19.79 9.80
N ARG A 199 12.91 19.36 8.60
CA ARG A 199 11.52 19.53 8.13
C ARG A 199 10.53 18.72 8.96
N VAL A 200 10.84 17.46 9.27
CA VAL A 200 9.98 16.62 10.13
C VAL A 200 9.89 17.20 11.54
N ARG A 201 11.02 17.64 12.13
CA ARG A 201 11.03 18.29 13.44
C ARG A 201 10.21 19.57 13.46
N HIS A 202 10.28 20.38 12.41
CA HIS A 202 9.48 21.60 12.30
C HIS A 202 7.97 21.33 12.30
N LEU A 203 7.51 20.23 11.68
CA LEU A 203 6.10 19.84 11.71
C LEU A 203 5.64 19.46 13.13
N LEU A 204 6.50 18.79 13.90
CA LEU A 204 6.25 18.44 15.30
C LEU A 204 6.25 19.69 16.19
N ASP A 205 7.28 20.52 16.10
CA ASP A 205 7.45 21.72 16.93
C ASP A 205 6.32 22.73 16.67
N ALA A 206 5.80 22.80 15.44
CA ALA A 206 4.65 23.63 15.08
C ALA A 206 3.29 23.03 15.49
N GLY A 207 3.26 21.81 16.03
CA GLY A 207 2.03 21.11 16.43
C GLY A 207 1.13 20.69 15.26
N LEU A 208 1.67 20.62 14.04
CA LEU A 208 0.92 20.20 12.85
C LEU A 208 0.72 18.68 12.80
N ILE A 209 1.62 17.95 13.46
CA ILE A 209 1.53 16.51 13.72
C ILE A 209 1.89 16.23 15.19
N SER A 210 1.24 15.23 15.79
CA SER A 210 1.51 14.78 17.16
C SER A 210 2.69 13.83 17.26
N ASP A 211 2.99 13.12 16.17
CA ASP A 211 4.08 12.17 16.07
C ASP A 211 4.49 11.97 14.61
N THR A 212 5.69 11.41 14.42
CA THR A 212 6.30 11.05 13.13
C THR A 212 5.48 10.05 12.32
N GLY A 213 4.63 9.24 12.96
CA GLY A 213 3.71 8.33 12.29
C GLY A 213 2.59 9.06 11.53
N GLN A 214 2.34 10.35 11.80
CA GLN A 214 1.43 11.19 11.02
C GLN A 214 2.09 11.84 9.80
N VAL A 215 3.36 11.51 9.51
CA VAL A 215 3.97 11.79 8.22
C VAL A 215 3.46 10.74 7.22
N TYR A 216 2.38 11.12 6.54
CA TYR A 216 1.61 10.30 5.60
C TYR A 216 2.16 10.32 4.18
N TRP A 217 3.48 10.44 4.05
CA TRP A 217 4.12 10.36 2.75
C TRP A 217 4.00 8.96 2.14
N GLN A 218 3.81 8.92 0.83
CA GLN A 218 3.67 7.72 0.02
C GLN A 218 4.95 6.88 -0.07
N ALA A 219 6.09 7.47 0.29
CA ALA A 219 7.27 6.75 0.73
C ALA A 219 7.96 7.57 1.83
N ARG A 220 8.51 6.90 2.85
CA ARG A 220 9.18 7.56 3.99
C ARG A 220 10.34 6.74 4.52
N LEU A 221 11.16 7.36 5.36
CA LEU A 221 12.08 6.62 6.23
C LEU A 221 11.26 6.01 7.36
N SER A 222 11.41 4.71 7.58
CA SER A 222 10.83 4.11 8.78
C SER A 222 11.52 4.68 10.02
N GLU A 223 10.72 4.96 11.05
CA GLU A 223 11.22 5.38 12.36
C GLU A 223 11.79 4.19 13.14
N ARG A 224 11.15 3.03 12.99
CA ARG A 224 11.43 1.83 13.77
C ARG A 224 12.50 0.95 13.14
N TYR A 225 12.56 0.92 11.81
CA TYR A 225 13.44 0.04 11.06
C TYR A 225 14.39 0.84 10.17
N PRO A 226 15.62 0.36 9.90
CA PRO A 226 16.55 0.99 8.97
C PRO A 226 16.11 0.72 7.52
N THR A 227 14.91 1.17 7.15
CA THR A 227 14.27 0.85 5.87
C THR A 227 13.70 2.11 5.23
N VAL A 228 13.63 2.09 3.90
CA VAL A 228 12.67 2.91 3.17
C VAL A 228 11.36 2.15 3.09
N GLU A 229 10.28 2.81 3.45
CA GLU A 229 8.93 2.27 3.51
C GLU A 229 8.07 2.91 2.42
N VAL A 230 7.64 2.11 1.44
CA VAL A 230 6.75 2.55 0.35
C VAL A 230 5.31 2.20 0.71
N ARG A 231 4.44 3.22 0.75
CA ARG A 231 3.06 3.15 1.29
C ARG A 231 1.97 3.55 0.29
N CYS A 232 2.36 3.85 -0.95
CA CYS A 232 1.42 4.28 -1.98
C CYS A 232 0.49 3.17 -2.46
N CYS A 233 0.83 1.91 -2.22
CA CYS A 233 0.07 0.78 -2.74
C CYS A 233 -1.22 0.55 -1.96
N ASP A 234 -2.29 0.28 -2.69
CA ASP A 234 -3.48 -0.38 -2.15
C ASP A 234 -3.13 -1.82 -1.70
N VAL A 235 -3.86 -2.41 -0.76
CA VAL A 235 -3.77 -3.87 -0.52
C VAL A 235 -4.20 -4.64 -1.77
N GLN A 236 -3.57 -5.78 -2.07
CA GLN A 236 -3.80 -6.51 -3.33
C GLN A 236 -4.77 -7.68 -3.17
N LEU A 237 -5.61 -7.93 -4.19
CA LEU A 237 -6.54 -9.08 -4.19
C LEU A 237 -5.79 -10.42 -4.02
N GLY A 238 -4.67 -10.61 -4.72
CA GLY A 238 -3.87 -11.84 -4.66
C GLY A 238 -2.46 -11.60 -4.12
N VAL A 239 -1.88 -12.63 -3.50
CA VAL A 239 -0.49 -12.59 -2.99
C VAL A 239 0.51 -12.39 -4.13
N ASP A 240 0.28 -12.99 -5.28
CA ASP A 240 1.13 -12.81 -6.47
C ASP A 240 1.30 -11.34 -6.87
N ASP A 241 0.24 -10.53 -6.82
CA ASP A 241 0.32 -9.10 -7.15
C ASP A 241 1.11 -8.35 -6.05
N ALA A 242 0.95 -8.74 -4.78
CA ALA A 242 1.73 -8.21 -3.67
C ALA A 242 3.23 -8.55 -3.80
N VAL A 243 3.58 -9.79 -4.15
CA VAL A 243 4.96 -10.23 -4.39
C VAL A 243 5.59 -9.46 -5.56
N MET A 244 4.85 -9.26 -6.64
CA MET A 244 5.29 -8.46 -7.78
C MET A 244 5.62 -7.02 -7.39
N LEU A 245 4.73 -6.37 -6.62
CA LEU A 245 4.96 -5.01 -6.12
C LEU A 245 6.15 -4.95 -5.15
N ALA A 246 6.32 -5.95 -4.28
CA ALA A 246 7.47 -6.05 -3.37
C ALA A 246 8.80 -6.15 -4.15
N GLY A 247 8.84 -6.94 -5.22
CA GLY A 247 9.99 -7.06 -6.12
C GLY A 247 10.31 -5.76 -6.85
N LEU A 248 9.29 -5.08 -7.40
CA LEU A 248 9.48 -3.76 -8.03
C LEU A 248 9.98 -2.70 -7.05
N VAL A 249 9.47 -2.69 -5.81
CA VAL A 249 9.93 -1.76 -4.78
C VAL A 249 11.36 -2.08 -4.35
N ARG A 250 11.72 -3.36 -4.15
CA ARG A 250 13.12 -3.76 -3.91
C ARG A 250 14.03 -3.29 -5.05
N GLY A 251 13.66 -3.58 -6.29
CA GLY A 251 14.41 -3.16 -7.48
C GLY A 251 14.60 -1.64 -7.55
N LEU A 252 13.56 -0.86 -7.25
CA LEU A 252 13.65 0.60 -7.19
C LEU A 252 14.64 1.10 -6.13
N VAL A 253 14.60 0.51 -4.94
CA VAL A 253 15.50 0.89 -3.85
C VAL A 253 16.95 0.52 -4.16
N GLU A 254 17.19 -0.70 -4.67
CA GLU A 254 18.53 -1.16 -5.06
C GLU A 254 19.10 -0.35 -6.23
N THR A 255 18.30 -0.07 -7.27
CA THR A 255 18.68 0.83 -8.36
C THR A 255 19.03 2.22 -7.81
N ALA A 256 18.20 2.80 -6.94
CA ALA A 256 18.45 4.12 -6.38
C ALA A 256 19.72 4.18 -5.50
N LEU A 257 20.04 3.10 -4.78
CA LEU A 257 21.31 2.96 -4.05
C LEU A 257 22.51 2.90 -5.00
N ALA A 258 22.42 2.10 -6.06
CA ALA A 258 23.46 2.00 -7.07
C ALA A 258 23.68 3.33 -7.79
N GLU A 259 22.61 4.02 -8.18
CA GLU A 259 22.66 5.35 -8.80
C GLU A 259 23.31 6.38 -7.88
N ALA A 260 22.99 6.36 -6.58
CA ALA A 260 23.62 7.24 -5.61
C ALA A 260 25.13 6.97 -5.49
N ALA A 261 25.54 5.70 -5.45
CA ALA A 261 26.95 5.32 -5.38
C ALA A 261 27.76 5.73 -6.62
N HIS A 262 27.12 5.75 -7.81
CA HIS A 262 27.74 6.17 -9.07
C HIS A 262 27.59 7.67 -9.36
N GLY A 263 27.04 8.47 -8.43
CA GLY A 263 26.87 9.91 -8.62
C GLY A 263 25.84 10.30 -9.67
N VAL A 264 24.90 9.40 -10.01
CA VAL A 264 23.80 9.70 -10.94
C VAL A 264 22.91 10.79 -10.33
N PRO A 265 22.64 11.90 -11.05
CA PRO A 265 21.78 12.97 -10.56
C PRO A 265 20.39 12.49 -10.15
N VAL A 266 19.82 13.10 -9.11
CA VAL A 266 18.43 12.87 -8.73
C VAL A 266 17.51 13.39 -9.84
N PRO A 267 16.49 12.62 -10.28
CA PRO A 267 15.51 13.11 -11.25
C PRO A 267 14.84 14.41 -10.80
N GLU A 268 14.83 15.42 -11.67
CA GLU A 268 14.14 16.68 -11.42
C GLU A 268 12.65 16.52 -11.66
N CYS A 269 11.85 16.78 -10.63
CA CYS A 269 10.39 16.81 -10.73
C CYS A 269 9.83 17.78 -9.70
N ALA A 270 9.15 18.82 -10.20
CA ALA A 270 8.46 19.80 -9.37
C ALA A 270 7.43 19.11 -8.47
N GLN A 271 7.27 19.59 -7.23
CA GLN A 271 6.39 18.95 -6.25
C GLN A 271 4.94 18.94 -6.74
N GLU A 272 4.49 20.03 -7.37
CA GLU A 272 3.13 20.21 -7.88
C GLU A 272 2.85 19.22 -9.02
N LEU A 273 3.82 19.02 -9.92
CA LEU A 273 3.71 18.02 -10.99
C LEU A 273 3.63 16.61 -10.40
N LEU A 274 4.44 16.31 -9.39
CA LEU A 274 4.42 14.99 -8.75
C LEU A 274 3.10 14.71 -8.02
N GLN A 275 2.56 15.71 -7.32
CA GLN A 275 1.24 15.64 -6.69
C GLN A 275 0.13 15.42 -7.72
N ALA A 276 0.13 16.17 -8.82
CA ALA A 276 -0.81 15.99 -9.92
C ALA A 276 -0.67 14.59 -10.56
N SER A 277 0.57 14.10 -10.70
CA SER A 277 0.86 12.77 -11.25
C SER A 277 0.31 11.66 -10.36
N MET A 278 0.43 11.79 -9.04
CA MET A 278 -0.15 10.86 -8.08
C MET A 278 -1.68 10.81 -8.18
N TRP A 279 -2.33 11.97 -8.25
CA TRP A 279 -3.77 12.05 -8.44
C TRP A 279 -4.20 11.42 -9.77
N HIS A 280 -3.46 11.71 -10.85
CA HIS A 280 -3.72 11.17 -12.18
C HIS A 280 -3.60 9.64 -12.22
N ALA A 281 -2.56 9.09 -11.58
CA ALA A 281 -2.39 7.64 -11.42
C ALA A 281 -3.53 7.02 -10.62
N ALA A 282 -3.92 7.64 -9.51
CA ALA A 282 -5.06 7.17 -8.71
C ALA A 282 -6.38 7.21 -9.49
N ARG A 283 -6.57 8.20 -10.37
CA ARG A 283 -7.77 8.35 -11.20
C ARG A 283 -7.85 7.33 -12.32
N HIS A 284 -6.75 7.09 -13.04
CA HIS A 284 -6.77 6.35 -14.30
C HIS A 284 -6.24 4.93 -14.19
N GLY A 285 -5.44 4.60 -13.16
CA GLY A 285 -4.78 3.31 -13.07
C GLY A 285 -3.97 3.01 -14.34
N LEU A 286 -4.05 1.77 -14.82
CA LEU A 286 -3.40 1.35 -16.07
C LEU A 286 -4.26 1.56 -17.34
N GLY A 287 -5.52 1.96 -17.18
CA GLY A 287 -6.48 2.09 -18.29
C GLY A 287 -6.31 3.33 -19.17
N GLY A 288 -5.27 4.14 -18.95
CA GLY A 288 -5.06 5.40 -19.66
C GLY A 288 -3.59 5.78 -19.78
N THR A 289 -3.29 7.04 -19.48
CA THR A 289 -1.91 7.57 -19.48
C THR A 289 -1.38 7.70 -18.07
N LEU A 290 -0.06 7.66 -17.93
CA LEU A 290 0.67 8.04 -16.72
C LEU A 290 1.65 9.16 -17.06
N VAL A 291 2.02 9.95 -16.05
CA VAL A 291 3.10 10.93 -16.19
C VAL A 291 4.43 10.20 -16.03
N ALA A 292 5.28 10.25 -17.05
CA ALA A 292 6.60 9.61 -17.00
C ALA A 292 7.54 10.37 -16.04
N PRO A 293 8.60 9.73 -15.49
CA PRO A 293 9.57 10.40 -14.63
C PRO A 293 10.24 11.63 -15.25
N ALA A 294 10.48 11.61 -16.57
CA ALA A 294 11.03 12.74 -17.33
C ALA A 294 10.00 13.87 -17.59
N GLY A 295 8.77 13.72 -17.10
CA GLY A 295 7.64 14.58 -17.39
C GLY A 295 6.81 14.14 -18.61
N GLY A 296 5.63 14.74 -18.72
CA GLY A 296 4.68 14.49 -19.82
C GLY A 296 3.90 13.18 -19.68
N GLN A 297 2.70 13.15 -20.29
CA GLN A 297 1.86 11.96 -20.31
C GLN A 297 2.33 10.96 -21.37
N ARG A 298 2.30 9.67 -21.02
CA ARG A 298 2.59 8.53 -21.90
C ARG A 298 1.56 7.42 -21.64
N PRO A 299 1.29 6.52 -22.59
CA PRO A 299 0.48 5.33 -22.32
C PRO A 299 1.01 4.59 -21.08
N ALA A 300 0.12 4.16 -20.19
CA ALA A 300 0.51 3.56 -18.92
C ALA A 300 1.45 2.35 -19.10
N GLY A 301 1.20 1.53 -20.13
CA GLY A 301 2.04 0.39 -20.49
C GLY A 301 3.50 0.79 -20.77
N GLU A 302 3.74 1.89 -21.49
CA GLU A 302 5.09 2.38 -21.79
C GLU A 302 5.83 2.85 -20.53
N VAL A 303 5.12 3.50 -19.60
CA VAL A 303 5.70 3.95 -18.33
C VAL A 303 6.04 2.76 -17.44
N VAL A 304 5.19 1.73 -17.42
CA VAL A 304 5.46 0.47 -16.71
C VAL A 304 6.65 -0.28 -17.35
N ASP A 305 6.75 -0.32 -18.67
CA ASP A 305 7.91 -0.92 -19.35
C ASP A 305 9.19 -0.14 -19.06
N ALA A 306 9.11 1.19 -18.94
CA ALA A 306 10.23 2.03 -18.54
C ALA A 306 10.66 1.77 -17.09
N LEU A 307 9.70 1.60 -16.17
CA LEU A 307 9.98 1.18 -14.80
C LEU A 307 10.71 -0.16 -14.79
N LEU A 308 10.19 -1.17 -15.50
CA LEU A 308 10.81 -2.50 -15.53
C LEU A 308 12.24 -2.45 -16.08
N ARG A 309 12.49 -1.70 -17.17
CA ARG A 309 13.85 -1.50 -17.69
C ARG A 309 14.77 -0.80 -16.70
N HIS A 310 14.25 0.17 -15.95
CA HIS A 310 15.02 0.92 -14.96
C HIS A 310 15.44 0.05 -13.76
N VAL A 311 14.60 -0.90 -13.35
CA VAL A 311 14.92 -1.82 -12.23
C VAL A 311 15.53 -3.15 -12.66
N ALA A 312 15.61 -3.44 -13.96
CA ALA A 312 16.06 -4.73 -14.48
C ALA A 312 17.44 -5.18 -13.94
N PRO A 313 18.49 -4.32 -13.89
CA PRO A 313 19.78 -4.75 -13.33
C PRO A 313 19.71 -5.18 -11.86
N ALA A 314 18.89 -4.51 -11.05
CA ALA A 314 18.68 -4.86 -9.65
C ALA A 314 17.87 -6.16 -9.49
N LEU A 315 16.83 -6.34 -10.31
CA LEU A 315 16.05 -7.57 -10.40
C LEU A 315 16.91 -8.78 -10.81
N GLU A 316 17.84 -8.60 -11.75
CA GLU A 316 18.78 -9.65 -12.14
C GLU A 316 19.75 -9.99 -11.00
N ALA A 317 20.32 -8.97 -10.35
CA ALA A 317 21.26 -9.16 -9.24
C ALA A 317 20.64 -9.83 -8.01
N SER A 318 19.35 -9.58 -7.76
CA SER A 318 18.57 -10.18 -6.66
C SER A 318 17.93 -11.53 -7.02
N GLY A 319 17.94 -11.92 -8.30
CA GLY A 319 17.29 -13.14 -8.79
C GLY A 319 15.78 -13.03 -9.01
N ASP A 320 15.21 -11.81 -8.94
CA ASP A 320 13.77 -11.54 -9.01
C ASP A 320 13.22 -11.36 -10.42
N ASP A 321 14.07 -11.09 -11.41
CA ASP A 321 13.65 -10.68 -12.77
C ASP A 321 12.57 -11.61 -13.36
N ARG A 322 12.82 -12.92 -13.32
CA ARG A 322 11.88 -13.91 -13.90
C ARG A 322 10.53 -13.87 -13.20
N THR A 323 10.53 -13.80 -11.88
CA THR A 323 9.31 -13.77 -11.04
C THR A 323 8.54 -12.49 -11.30
N VAL A 324 9.17 -11.32 -11.17
CA VAL A 324 8.52 -10.02 -11.37
C VAL A 324 7.99 -9.88 -12.79
N THR A 325 8.78 -10.21 -13.81
CA THR A 325 8.37 -10.10 -15.21
C THR A 325 7.24 -11.09 -15.57
N ALA A 326 7.20 -12.29 -14.98
CA ALA A 326 6.10 -13.23 -15.16
C ALA A 326 4.80 -12.73 -14.51
N LEU A 327 4.89 -12.23 -13.28
CA LEU A 327 3.74 -11.71 -12.53
C LEU A 327 3.17 -10.44 -13.17
N LEU A 328 4.03 -9.52 -13.64
CA LEU A 328 3.59 -8.33 -14.36
C LEU A 328 2.86 -8.68 -15.66
N ARG A 329 3.34 -9.68 -16.41
CA ARG A 329 2.63 -10.20 -17.60
C ARG A 329 1.29 -10.82 -17.25
N ARG A 330 1.15 -11.41 -16.06
CA ARG A 330 -0.13 -11.95 -15.57
C ARG A 330 -1.08 -10.81 -15.20
N LEU A 331 -0.62 -9.79 -14.48
CA LEU A 331 -1.40 -8.60 -14.16
C LEU A 331 -1.93 -7.91 -15.44
N ARG A 332 -1.08 -7.72 -16.46
CA ARG A 332 -1.51 -7.16 -17.76
C ARG A 332 -2.60 -7.97 -18.46
N ARG A 333 -2.66 -9.29 -18.24
CA ARG A 333 -3.65 -10.17 -18.86
C ARG A 333 -4.98 -10.18 -18.10
N HIS A 334 -4.95 -10.06 -16.77
CA HIS A 334 -6.15 -10.15 -15.93
C HIS A 334 -6.68 -8.80 -15.46
N GLY A 335 -5.90 -7.74 -15.62
CA GLY A 335 -6.16 -6.43 -15.04
C GLY A 335 -5.76 -6.34 -13.57
N THR A 336 -5.61 -5.10 -13.12
CA THR A 336 -5.45 -4.68 -11.73
C THR A 336 -6.66 -5.08 -10.88
N GLY A 337 -6.54 -4.96 -9.56
CA GLY A 337 -7.65 -5.18 -8.65
C GLY A 337 -8.87 -4.28 -8.97
N ALA A 338 -8.62 -3.03 -9.35
CA ALA A 338 -9.67 -2.09 -9.74
C ALA A 338 -10.40 -2.51 -11.03
N GLU A 339 -9.67 -2.94 -12.06
CA GLU A 339 -10.28 -3.40 -13.31
C GLU A 339 -11.12 -4.67 -13.09
N ARG A 340 -10.62 -5.59 -12.25
CA ARG A 340 -11.34 -6.82 -11.91
C ARG A 340 -12.61 -6.56 -11.10
N GLN A 341 -12.57 -5.63 -10.15
CA GLN A 341 -13.77 -5.20 -9.41
C GLN A 341 -14.80 -4.52 -10.33
N ARG A 342 -14.36 -3.69 -11.28
CA ARG A 342 -15.27 -3.09 -12.29
C ARG A 342 -15.89 -4.12 -13.23
N ALA A 343 -15.12 -5.11 -13.67
CA ALA A 343 -15.64 -6.21 -14.47
C ALA A 343 -16.73 -6.98 -13.71
N ALA A 344 -16.46 -7.35 -12.45
CA ALA A 344 -17.45 -8.01 -11.60
C ALA A 344 -18.71 -7.14 -11.39
N LEU A 345 -18.55 -5.82 -11.21
CA LEU A 345 -19.68 -4.89 -11.10
C LEU A 345 -20.55 -4.90 -12.38
N GLY A 346 -19.92 -4.93 -13.56
CA GLY A 346 -20.63 -5.00 -14.84
C GLY A 346 -21.33 -6.33 -15.10
N GLU A 347 -20.78 -7.44 -14.59
CA GLU A 347 -21.32 -8.79 -14.79
C GLU A 347 -22.47 -9.14 -13.85
N GLY A 348 -22.37 -8.75 -12.57
CA GLY A 348 -23.33 -9.18 -11.54
C GLY A 348 -23.57 -8.16 -10.43
N GLY A 349 -23.24 -6.89 -10.67
CA GLY A 349 -23.44 -5.82 -9.71
C GLY A 349 -22.60 -5.99 -8.44
N ILE A 350 -23.02 -5.33 -7.36
CA ILE A 350 -22.26 -5.29 -6.12
C ILE A 350 -22.06 -6.67 -5.48
N ALA A 351 -23.02 -7.59 -5.68
CA ALA A 351 -22.93 -8.95 -5.16
C ALA A 351 -21.74 -9.73 -5.79
N ALA A 352 -21.53 -9.58 -7.10
CA ALA A 352 -20.39 -10.18 -7.79
C ALA A 352 -19.05 -9.57 -7.32
N VAL A 353 -19.01 -8.27 -7.02
CA VAL A 353 -17.82 -7.61 -6.47
C VAL A 353 -17.48 -8.16 -5.09
N THR A 354 -18.47 -8.23 -4.19
CA THR A 354 -18.28 -8.79 -2.85
C THR A 354 -17.83 -10.26 -2.94
N GLY A 355 -18.46 -11.06 -3.82
CA GLY A 355 -18.04 -12.44 -4.07
C GLY A 355 -16.60 -12.56 -4.58
N LEU A 356 -16.19 -11.69 -5.50
CA LEU A 356 -14.81 -11.62 -6.00
C LEU A 356 -13.83 -11.34 -4.85
N ILE A 357 -14.10 -10.35 -4.00
CA ILE A 357 -13.21 -9.96 -2.90
C ILE A 357 -13.13 -11.07 -1.85
N LEU A 358 -14.27 -11.58 -1.39
CA LEU A 358 -14.33 -12.59 -0.33
C LEU A 358 -13.80 -13.96 -0.76
N SER A 359 -13.89 -14.33 -2.04
CA SER A 359 -13.28 -15.58 -2.53
C SER A 359 -11.74 -15.55 -2.49
N ARG A 360 -11.14 -14.35 -2.52
CA ARG A 360 -9.69 -14.16 -2.46
C ARG A 360 -9.13 -14.17 -1.05
N SER A 361 -9.99 -14.23 -0.03
CA SER A 361 -9.57 -14.37 1.37
C SER A 361 -9.09 -15.78 1.71
N THR A 362 -9.54 -16.78 0.95
CA THR A 362 -9.33 -18.22 1.24
C THR A 362 -8.53 -18.95 0.18
N MET A 363 -8.25 -18.33 -0.97
CA MET A 363 -7.46 -18.96 -2.01
C MET A 363 -5.96 -18.69 -1.79
N PRO A 364 -5.12 -19.73 -1.81
CA PRO A 364 -3.68 -19.56 -1.90
C PRO A 364 -3.26 -18.89 -3.21
#